data_AF-A0A5A7XLT4-F1
#
_entry.id   AF-A0A5A7XLT4-F1
#
_cell.length_a   1.000
_cell.length_b   1.000
_cell.length_c   1.000
_cell.angle_alpha   90.00
_cell.angle_beta   90.00
_cell.angle_gamma   90.00
#
_symmetry.space_group_name_H-M   'P 1'
#
loop_
_entity.id
_entity.type
_entity.pdbx_description
1 polymer ?
#
loop_
_entity_poly.entity_id
_entity_poly.type
_entity_poly.pdbx_seq_one_letter_code
_entity_poly.pdbx_strand_id
1 'polypeptide(L)'
;MKTAFNGHPVILLIGYANAQWTPWYATRLWRIDRIPPAPMIEVDCRKFDVDCSALHDYLACYVDGADLRAELGTAAAVERARRTGSHH
;
A
#
# COMPACT_ATOMS: atom_id res chain seq x y z
N MET A 1 5.18 3.03 8.38
CA MET A 1 5.49 2.15 7.23
C MET A 1 6.99 1.91 7.19
N LYS A 2 7.46 0.80 6.60
CA LYS A 2 8.89 0.49 6.53
C LYS A 2 9.25 -0.23 5.23
N THR A 3 10.32 0.19 4.57
CA THR A 3 10.94 -0.58 3.47
C THR A 3 11.71 -1.78 4.05
N ALA A 4 11.61 -2.93 3.39
CA ALA A 4 12.26 -4.16 3.81
C ALA A 4 12.68 -5.02 2.61
N PHE A 5 13.36 -6.13 2.87
CA PHE A 5 13.85 -7.04 1.85
C PHE A 5 13.59 -8.49 2.27
N ASN A 6 12.79 -9.23 1.47
CA ASN A 6 12.42 -10.63 1.72
C ASN A 6 12.78 -11.49 0.49
N GLY A 7 14.06 -11.48 0.10
CA GLY A 7 14.53 -12.01 -1.19
C GLY A 7 14.17 -11.15 -2.40
N HIS A 8 13.41 -10.07 -2.18
CA HIS A 8 13.05 -9.02 -3.13
C HIS A 8 12.63 -7.76 -2.35
N PRO A 9 12.61 -6.56 -2.97
CA PRO A 9 12.14 -5.33 -2.33
C PRO A 9 10.65 -5.42 -1.95
N VAL A 10 10.35 -5.12 -0.69
CA VAL A 10 8.98 -5.09 -0.18
C VAL A 10 8.74 -3.84 0.68
N ILE A 11 7.49 -3.40 0.74
CA ILE A 11 7.05 -2.34 1.66
C ILE A 11 6.11 -2.97 2.69
N LEU A 12 6.40 -2.74 3.98
CA LEU A 12 5.60 -3.20 5.10
C LEU A 12 4.71 -2.07 5.63
N LEU A 13 3.40 -2.23 5.44
CA LEU A 13 2.38 -1.40 6.07
C LEU A 13 1.98 -2.03 7.40
N ILE A 14 2.52 -1.52 8.49
CA ILE A 14 2.29 -2.02 9.84
C ILE A 14 1.19 -1.16 10.47
N GLY A 15 0.06 -1.76 10.82
CA GLY A 15 -0.97 -1.10 11.61
C GLY A 15 -0.73 -1.27 13.11
N TYR A 16 -1.53 -0.57 13.90
CA TYR A 16 -1.44 -0.64 15.36
C TYR A 16 -1.81 -2.04 15.87
N ALA A 17 -1.03 -2.54 16.83
CA ALA A 17 -1.21 -3.86 17.41
C ALA A 17 -2.57 -4.04 18.13
N ASN A 18 -3.17 -2.93 18.58
CA ASN A 18 -4.47 -2.90 19.24
C ASN A 18 -5.64 -2.53 18.31
N ALA A 19 -5.38 -2.31 17.01
CA ALA A 19 -6.46 -2.04 16.07
C ALA A 19 -7.21 -3.34 15.75
N GLN A 20 -8.53 -3.26 15.62
CA GLN A 20 -9.33 -4.37 15.12
C GLN A 20 -9.16 -4.46 13.59
N TRP A 21 -8.58 -5.56 13.12
CA TRP A 21 -8.43 -5.84 11.69
C TRP A 21 -9.64 -6.61 11.20
N THR A 22 -10.52 -5.94 10.45
CA THR A 22 -11.69 -6.58 9.85
C THR A 22 -11.38 -6.95 8.41
N PRO A 23 -11.37 -8.25 8.06
CA PRO A 23 -11.14 -8.64 6.69
C PRO A 23 -12.28 -8.25 5.77
N TRP A 24 -11.95 -7.44 4.77
CA TRP A 24 -12.83 -7.16 3.64
C TRP A 24 -12.20 -7.76 2.39
N TYR A 25 -12.66 -8.95 2.03
CA TYR A 25 -12.27 -9.60 0.77
C TYR A 25 -12.99 -8.91 -0.37
N ALA A 26 -12.41 -7.83 -0.91
CA ALA A 26 -12.99 -7.13 -2.04
C ALA A 26 -12.93 -7.97 -3.33
N THR A 27 -11.94 -8.86 -3.47
CA THR A 27 -11.74 -9.70 -4.66
C THR A 27 -11.20 -11.11 -4.35
N ARG A 28 -12.07 -12.12 -4.49
CA ARG A 28 -11.76 -13.54 -4.19
C ARG A 28 -10.60 -14.15 -5.00
N LEU A 29 -10.18 -13.51 -6.08
CA LEU A 29 -9.17 -14.00 -7.04
C LEU A 29 -7.79 -13.37 -6.85
N TRP A 30 -7.66 -12.30 -6.08
CA TRP A 30 -6.37 -11.63 -5.87
C TRP A 30 -5.70 -12.15 -4.60
N ARG A 31 -4.51 -12.74 -4.74
CA ARG A 31 -3.69 -13.19 -3.61
C ARG A 31 -3.29 -12.07 -2.63
N ILE A 32 -3.39 -10.82 -3.06
CA ILE A 32 -3.15 -9.62 -2.23
C ILE A 32 -4.21 -9.51 -1.12
N ASP A 33 -5.41 -10.06 -1.34
CA ASP A 33 -6.54 -9.96 -0.39
C ASP A 33 -6.45 -10.98 0.75
N ARG A 34 -5.49 -11.91 0.74
CA ARG A 34 -5.30 -12.80 1.90
C ARG A 34 -4.71 -11.98 3.03
N ILE A 35 -5.59 -11.45 3.88
CA ILE A 35 -5.17 -10.63 5.01
C ILE A 35 -4.32 -11.49 5.95
N PRO A 36 -3.10 -11.05 6.26
CA PRO A 36 -2.21 -11.76 7.16
C PRO A 36 -2.79 -11.81 8.59
N PRO A 37 -2.42 -12.83 9.38
CA PRO A 37 -2.92 -12.98 10.75
C PRO A 37 -2.37 -11.91 11.72
N ALA A 38 -1.42 -11.10 11.26
CA ALA A 38 -0.82 -9.99 11.99
C ALA A 38 -1.21 -8.66 11.33
N PRO A 39 -1.19 -7.54 12.08
CA PRO A 39 -1.56 -6.22 11.58
C PRO A 39 -0.49 -5.63 10.64
N MET A 40 -0.17 -6.33 9.56
CA MET A 40 0.95 -6.01 8.68
C MET A 40 0.65 -6.44 7.25
N ILE A 41 0.51 -5.50 6.32
CA ILE A 41 0.39 -5.81 4.89
C ILE A 41 1.78 -5.75 4.24
N GLU A 42 2.18 -6.84 3.59
CA GLU A 42 3.41 -6.89 2.76
C GLU A 42 3.06 -6.57 1.30
N VAL A 43 3.68 -5.52 0.77
CA VAL A 43 3.54 -5.09 -0.61
C VAL A 43 4.81 -5.50 -1.37
N ASP A 44 4.67 -6.51 -2.23
CA ASP A 44 5.73 -6.97 -3.14
C ASP A 44 5.88 -5.96 -4.29
N CYS A 45 6.97 -5.18 -4.29
CA CYS A 45 7.20 -4.12 -5.29
C CYS A 45 7.23 -4.67 -6.73
N ARG A 46 7.59 -5.94 -6.95
CA ARG A 46 7.68 -6.53 -8.31
C ARG A 46 6.33 -6.76 -8.97
N LYS A 47 5.24 -6.72 -8.19
CA LYS A 47 3.88 -6.88 -8.72
C LYS A 47 3.34 -5.59 -9.34
N PHE A 48 4.10 -4.51 -9.26
CA PHE A 48 3.70 -3.20 -9.75
C PHE A 48 4.72 -2.71 -10.78
N ASP A 49 4.22 -2.11 -11.85
CA ASP A 49 5.04 -1.51 -12.90
C ASP A 49 5.42 -0.06 -12.56
N VAL A 50 5.99 0.14 -11.36
CA VAL A 50 6.46 1.43 -10.84
C VAL A 50 7.70 1.22 -9.98
N ASP A 51 8.53 2.25 -9.87
CA ASP A 51 9.68 2.22 -8.97
C ASP A 51 9.23 2.02 -7.50
N CYS A 52 10.00 1.24 -6.73
CA CYS A 52 9.64 0.88 -5.36
C CYS A 52 9.66 2.10 -4.42
N SER A 53 10.49 3.12 -4.68
CA SER A 53 10.46 4.39 -3.93
C SER A 53 9.22 5.22 -4.28
N ALA A 54 8.83 5.27 -5.56
CA ALA A 54 7.60 5.95 -5.97
C ALA A 54 6.36 5.27 -5.38
N LEU A 55 6.33 3.94 -5.33
CA LEU A 55 5.27 3.18 -4.67
C LEU A 55 5.24 3.45 -3.16
N HIS A 56 6.41 3.51 -2.52
CA HIS A 56 6.54 3.87 -1.12
C HIS A 56 5.96 5.26 -0.84
N ASP A 57 6.37 6.28 -1.58
CA ASP A 57 5.94 7.67 -1.34
C ASP A 57 4.44 7.84 -1.58
N TYR A 58 3.90 7.12 -2.57
CA TYR A 58 2.46 7.09 -2.82
C TYR A 58 1.69 6.51 -1.63
N LEU A 59 2.16 5.39 -1.06
CA LEU A 59 1.54 4.76 0.11
C LEU A 59 1.72 5.63 1.36
N ALA A 60 2.88 6.27 1.53
CA ALA A 60 3.16 7.17 2.66
C ALA A 60 2.13 8.30 2.77
N CYS A 61 1.76 8.90 1.62
CA CYS A 61 0.73 9.94 1.58
C CYS A 61 -0.58 9.53 2.28
N TYR A 62 -1.03 8.29 2.10
CA TYR A 62 -2.27 7.80 2.72
C TYR A 62 -2.07 7.26 4.13
N VAL A 63 -0.87 6.78 4.47
CA VAL A 63 -0.56 6.38 5.84
C VAL A 63 -0.57 7.62 6.74
N ASP A 64 0.04 8.72 6.28
CA ASP A 64 0.21 9.93 7.07
C ASP A 64 -1.00 10.88 6.96
N GLY A 65 -1.71 10.89 5.83
CA GLY A 65 -2.89 11.72 5.58
C GLY A 65 -4.20 10.94 5.67
N ALA A 66 -4.82 10.87 6.85
CA ALA A 66 -6.10 10.17 7.03
C ALA A 66 -7.22 10.72 6.12
N ASP A 67 -7.32 12.04 5.95
CA ASP A 67 -8.34 12.68 5.14
C ASP A 67 -8.18 12.38 3.63
N LEU A 68 -6.95 12.15 3.19
CA LEU A 68 -6.65 11.81 1.78
C LEU A 68 -7.21 10.43 1.41
N ARG A 69 -7.45 9.55 2.39
CA ARG A 69 -8.00 8.21 2.13
C ARG A 69 -9.39 8.25 1.50
N ALA A 70 -10.14 9.34 1.68
CA ALA A 70 -11.45 9.52 1.03
C ALA A 70 -11.37 9.52 -0.50
N GLU A 71 -10.19 9.81 -1.07
CA GLU A 71 -9.97 9.83 -2.51
C GLU A 71 -9.60 8.44 -3.08
N LEU A 72 -9.33 7.44 -2.23
CA LEU A 72 -9.00 6.08 -2.66
C LEU A 72 -10.14 5.46 -3.47
N GLY A 73 -9.78 4.81 -4.59
CA GLY A 73 -10.76 4.25 -5.53
C GLY A 73 -11.36 5.28 -6.50
N THR A 74 -10.96 6.55 -6.42
CA THR A 74 -11.39 7.61 -7.35
C THR A 74 -10.30 8.00 -8.34
N ALA A 75 -10.64 8.83 -9.33
CA ALA A 75 -9.69 9.39 -10.27
C ALA A 75 -8.61 10.25 -9.58
N ALA A 76 -8.91 10.87 -8.43
CA ALA A 76 -7.94 11.69 -7.71
C ALA A 76 -6.75 10.87 -7.21
N ALA A 77 -6.99 9.63 -6.74
CA ALA A 77 -5.91 8.71 -6.34
C ALA A 77 -5.01 8.35 -7.54
N VAL A 78 -5.59 8.18 -8.73
CA VAL A 78 -4.84 7.92 -9.97
C VAL A 78 -3.96 9.12 -10.34
N GLU A 79 -4.48 10.35 -10.26
CA GLU A 79 -3.68 11.55 -10.52
C GLU A 79 -2.53 11.71 -9.53
N ARG A 80 -2.72 11.34 -8.26
CA ARG A 80 -1.62 11.31 -7.28
C ARG A 80 -0.55 10.30 -7.64
N ALA A 81 -0.95 9.09 -8.05
CA ALA A 81 0.00 8.06 -8.46
C ALA A 81 0.89 8.56 -9.62
N ARG A 82 0.29 9.24 -10.61
CA ARG A 82 1.03 9.84 -11.73
C ARG A 82 2.05 10.89 -11.29
N ARG A 83 1.66 11.78 -10.37
CA ARG A 83 2.58 12.82 -9.83
C ARG A 83 3.74 12.20 -9.06
N THR A 84 3.46 11.14 -8.30
CA THR A 84 4.48 10.48 -7.47
C THR A 84 5.50 9.74 -8.34
N GLY A 85 5.05 9.10 -9.43
CA GLY A 85 5.93 8.45 -10.40
C GLY A 85 6.71 9.39 -11.32
N SER A 86 6.42 10.70 -11.30
CA SER A 86 7.09 11.70 -12.17
C SER A 86 8.36 12.31 -11.54
N HIS A 87 8.76 11.86 -10.34
CA HIS A 87 9.95 12.33 -9.63
C HIS A 87 11.24 11.53 -9.95
N HIS A 88 11.33 10.92 -11.14
CA HIS A 88 12.54 10.29 -11.67
C HIS A 88 12.78 10.69 -13.13
#